data_AF-A0A4P7XHC7-F1
#
_entry.id   AF-A0A4P7XHC7-F1
#
_cell.length_a   1.000
_cell.length_b   1.000
_cell.length_c   1.000
_cell.angle_alpha   90.00
_cell.angle_beta   90.00
_cell.angle_gamma   90.00
#
_symmetry.space_group_name_H-M   'P 1'
#
loop_
_entity.id
_entity.type
_entity.pdbx_description
1 polymer ?
#
loop_
_entity_poly.entity_id
_entity_poly.type
_entity_poly.pdbx_seq_one_letter_code
_entity_poly.pdbx_strand_id
1 'polypeptide(L)'
;MPTPNPSQPRYKRILLKLSGEALVGEHEFGIDPKVLDRMSLEIGALVGIGVQVGLVIGGGNLFRGAALHAAGMDRVTGDHMGMLATVMNGLAMRDSLERSNIRTRVLSAIPMTGVVDHYDRRRAIRDLKDGDVVVFCAGTGNPFFTTDSAACLRGIEIEADIVLKATKVDGVYSDDPVKNPNALRYDRLTYDEVLDQKLGVMDLTAICLCRDHDMPLRVFDMNKPGVLTRIVVGENEGTLIAKD
;
A
#
# COMPACT_ATOMS: atom_id res chain seq x y z
N MET A 1 2.26 -18.32 28.20
CA MET A 1 2.72 -17.67 26.94
C MET A 1 3.49 -16.44 27.36
N PRO A 2 4.76 -16.25 26.96
CA PRO A 2 5.45 -15.00 27.27
C PRO A 2 4.70 -13.86 26.58
N THR A 3 4.34 -12.84 27.34
CA THR A 3 3.79 -11.58 26.82
C THR A 3 4.75 -11.01 25.78
N PRO A 4 4.28 -10.58 24.59
CA PRO A 4 5.14 -9.97 23.59
C PRO A 4 5.89 -8.80 24.22
N ASN A 5 7.21 -8.77 24.06
CA ASN A 5 8.00 -7.62 24.48
C ASN A 5 7.57 -6.44 23.57
N PRO A 6 7.03 -5.33 24.08
CA PRO A 6 6.51 -4.23 23.27
C PRO A 6 7.57 -3.53 22.41
N SER A 7 8.84 -3.93 22.53
CA SER A 7 9.97 -3.45 21.75
C SER A 7 10.31 -4.30 20.51
N GLN A 8 9.67 -5.45 20.29
CA GLN A 8 9.93 -6.28 19.11
C GLN A 8 8.73 -6.32 18.15
N PRO A 9 8.89 -5.86 16.90
CA PRO A 9 7.80 -5.89 15.94
C PRO A 9 7.46 -7.33 15.56
N ARG A 10 6.16 -7.65 15.47
CA ARG A 10 5.65 -8.93 14.95
C ARG A 10 6.01 -9.12 13.48
N TYR A 11 5.94 -8.03 12.71
CA TYR A 11 6.32 -8.00 11.30
C TYR A 11 7.61 -7.19 11.13
N LYS A 12 8.68 -7.81 10.63
CA LYS A 12 9.99 -7.19 10.43
C LYS A 12 10.08 -6.46 9.10
N ARG A 13 9.40 -6.98 8.06
CA ARG A 13 9.30 -6.34 6.75
C ARG A 13 7.84 -6.24 6.35
N ILE A 14 7.41 -5.04 5.98
CA ILE A 14 6.05 -4.79 5.53
C ILE A 14 6.05 -4.19 4.13
N LEU A 15 4.95 -4.39 3.42
CA LEU A 15 4.60 -3.58 2.27
C LEU A 15 3.31 -2.80 2.56
N LEU A 16 3.42 -1.49 2.68
CA LEU A 16 2.29 -0.60 2.89
C LEU A 16 1.78 -0.04 1.56
N LYS A 17 0.53 -0.35 1.22
CA LYS A 17 -0.18 0.18 0.07
C LYS A 17 -1.09 1.32 0.50
N LEU A 18 -0.85 2.50 -0.07
CA LEU A 18 -1.68 3.68 0.05
C LEU A 18 -2.46 3.92 -1.25
N SER A 19 -3.72 4.32 -1.13
CA SER A 19 -4.46 4.87 -2.28
C SER A 19 -3.90 6.25 -2.64
N GLY A 20 -3.94 6.63 -3.92
CA GLY A 20 -3.55 7.99 -4.31
C GLY A 20 -4.45 9.03 -3.68
N GLU A 21 -5.75 8.75 -3.61
CA GLU A 21 -6.78 9.58 -2.98
C GLU A 21 -6.49 9.85 -1.50
N ALA A 22 -5.71 8.99 -0.83
CA ALA A 22 -5.32 9.23 0.55
C ALA A 22 -4.44 10.49 0.66
N LEU A 23 -3.68 10.84 -0.39
CA LEU A 23 -2.80 12.01 -0.42
C LEU A 23 -3.50 13.34 -0.70
N VAL A 24 -4.78 13.34 -1.08
CA VAL A 24 -5.49 14.57 -1.46
C VAL A 24 -5.79 15.47 -0.25
N GLY A 25 -5.94 14.88 0.95
CA GLY A 25 -6.27 15.62 2.17
C GLY A 25 -7.61 16.33 2.07
N GLU A 26 -7.61 17.64 2.38
CA GLU A 26 -8.81 18.50 2.35
C GLU A 26 -9.12 19.06 0.95
N HIS A 27 -8.28 18.77 -0.04
CA HIS A 27 -8.43 19.28 -1.41
C HIS A 27 -9.31 18.37 -2.28
N GLU A 28 -9.58 18.79 -3.52
CA GLU A 28 -10.31 17.95 -4.49
C GLU A 28 -9.35 17.11 -5.39
N PHE A 29 -8.11 17.57 -5.53
CA PHE A 29 -7.10 17.04 -6.44
C PHE A 29 -5.69 17.35 -5.92
N GLY A 30 -4.69 16.55 -6.34
CA GLY A 30 -3.28 16.83 -6.05
C GLY A 30 -2.75 16.11 -4.82
N ILE A 31 -1.81 16.76 -4.13
CA ILE A 31 -1.10 16.19 -2.97
C ILE A 31 -1.11 17.23 -1.86
N ASP A 32 -1.67 16.88 -0.70
CA ASP A 32 -1.66 17.70 0.51
C ASP A 32 -0.37 17.45 1.30
N PRO A 33 0.49 18.48 1.48
CA PRO A 33 1.71 18.37 2.27
C PRO A 33 1.47 17.87 3.71
N LYS A 34 0.34 18.24 4.34
CA LYS A 34 0.02 17.82 5.72
C LYS A 34 -0.17 16.31 5.79
N VAL A 35 -0.76 15.71 4.76
CA VAL A 35 -0.93 14.26 4.69
C VAL A 35 0.42 13.58 4.53
N LEU A 36 1.30 14.10 3.65
CA LEU A 36 2.65 13.56 3.50
C LEU A 36 3.41 13.59 4.81
N ASP A 37 3.40 14.73 5.51
CA ASP A 37 4.10 14.90 6.77
C ASP A 37 3.56 13.93 7.85
N ARG A 38 2.24 13.74 7.92
CA ARG A 38 1.62 12.73 8.79
C ARG A 38 2.09 11.31 8.45
N MET A 39 2.14 10.96 7.16
CA MET A 39 2.60 9.64 6.72
C MET A 39 4.08 9.43 7.04
N SER A 40 4.91 10.45 6.85
CA SER A 40 6.34 10.41 7.18
C SER A 40 6.58 10.17 8.67
N LEU A 41 5.75 10.76 9.56
CA LEU A 41 5.80 10.49 11.00
C LEU A 41 5.45 9.04 11.34
N GLU A 42 4.36 8.51 10.78
CA GLU A 42 3.95 7.11 11.01
C GLU A 42 5.01 6.12 10.48
N ILE A 43 5.54 6.35 9.28
CA ILE A 43 6.62 5.52 8.70
C ILE A 43 7.89 5.64 9.53
N GLY A 44 8.25 6.84 9.97
CA GLY A 44 9.40 7.08 10.83
C GLY A 44 9.33 6.32 12.15
N ALA A 45 8.13 6.19 12.74
CA ALA A 45 7.92 5.39 13.94
C ALA A 45 8.23 3.89 13.70
N LEU A 46 7.86 3.35 12.54
CA LEU A 46 8.16 1.97 12.17
C LEU A 46 9.66 1.75 11.92
N VAL A 47 10.28 2.65 11.15
CA VAL A 47 11.73 2.59 10.90
C VAL A 47 12.51 2.70 12.20
N GLY A 48 12.06 3.55 13.15
CA GLY A 48 12.67 3.72 14.46
C GLY A 48 12.67 2.46 15.33
N ILE A 49 11.75 1.53 15.11
CA ILE A 49 11.72 0.21 15.78
C ILE A 49 12.33 -0.92 14.92
N GLY A 50 13.03 -0.59 13.84
CA GLY A 50 13.77 -1.53 13.01
C GLY A 50 12.94 -2.26 11.94
N VAL A 51 11.75 -1.77 11.63
CA VAL A 51 10.88 -2.35 10.60
C VAL A 51 11.33 -1.88 9.22
N GLN A 52 11.43 -2.81 8.28
CA GLN A 52 11.76 -2.55 6.88
C GLN A 52 10.48 -2.23 6.12
N VAL A 53 10.40 -1.04 5.51
CA VAL A 53 9.15 -0.52 4.95
C VAL A 53 9.25 -0.38 3.43
N GLY A 54 8.47 -1.19 2.72
CA GLY A 54 8.15 -0.97 1.31
C GLY A 54 6.85 -0.19 1.15
N LEU A 55 6.77 0.71 0.18
CA LEU A 55 5.61 1.55 -0.09
C LEU A 55 5.11 1.39 -1.53
N VAL A 56 3.80 1.29 -1.71
CA VAL A 56 3.13 1.44 -3.01
C VAL A 56 2.06 2.51 -2.87
N ILE A 57 2.10 3.53 -3.73
CA ILE A 57 1.14 4.64 -3.69
C ILE A 57 0.39 4.69 -5.02
N GLY A 58 -0.94 4.65 -4.95
CA GLY A 58 -1.79 4.78 -6.14
C GLY A 58 -1.73 6.18 -6.76
N GLY A 59 -2.22 6.34 -8.00
CA GLY A 59 -2.17 7.60 -8.76
C GLY A 59 -3.50 8.37 -8.84
N GLY A 60 -4.56 7.88 -8.19
CA GLY A 60 -5.94 8.36 -8.35
C GLY A 60 -6.20 9.82 -7.93
N ASN A 61 -5.28 10.43 -7.20
CA ASN A 61 -5.28 11.84 -6.85
C ASN A 61 -4.82 12.77 -7.98
N LEU A 62 -4.04 12.25 -8.94
CA LEU A 62 -3.52 13.01 -10.09
C LEU A 62 -4.14 12.55 -11.41
N PHE A 63 -4.56 11.28 -11.48
CA PHE A 63 -5.15 10.70 -12.67
C PHE A 63 -6.31 9.76 -12.32
N ARG A 64 -7.52 10.12 -12.75
CA ARG A 64 -8.73 9.29 -12.60
C ARG A 64 -9.14 8.70 -13.96
N GLY A 65 -8.58 7.54 -14.29
CA GLY A 65 -8.76 6.90 -15.60
C GLY A 65 -10.22 6.60 -15.96
N ALA A 66 -11.08 6.30 -15.00
CA ALA A 66 -12.48 5.93 -15.27
C ALA A 66 -13.27 7.02 -16.01
N ALA A 67 -13.09 8.30 -15.65
CA ALA A 67 -13.78 9.41 -16.31
C ALA A 67 -13.27 9.64 -17.73
N LEU A 68 -11.96 9.48 -17.95
CA LEU A 68 -11.33 9.67 -19.25
C LEU A 68 -11.60 8.50 -20.21
N HIS A 69 -11.70 7.26 -19.70
CA HIS A 69 -12.16 6.12 -20.50
C HIS A 69 -13.62 6.26 -20.92
N ALA A 70 -14.48 6.75 -20.02
CA ALA A 70 -15.86 7.07 -20.38
C ALA A 70 -15.93 8.15 -21.48
N ALA A 71 -14.94 9.03 -21.55
CA ALA A 71 -14.78 10.05 -22.60
C ALA A 71 -14.06 9.54 -23.87
N GLY A 72 -13.78 8.24 -23.99
CA GLY A 72 -13.20 7.63 -25.20
C GLY A 72 -11.67 7.50 -25.21
N MET A 73 -10.99 7.76 -24.08
CA MET A 73 -9.54 7.53 -23.97
C MET A 73 -9.23 6.03 -24.04
N ASP A 74 -8.22 5.68 -24.83
CA ASP A 74 -7.67 4.33 -24.90
C ASP A 74 -7.20 3.82 -23.53
N ARG A 75 -7.51 2.54 -23.23
CA ARG A 75 -7.24 1.94 -21.92
C ARG A 75 -5.75 1.94 -21.57
N VAL A 76 -4.91 1.55 -22.53
CA VAL A 76 -3.47 1.46 -22.33
C VAL A 76 -2.87 2.84 -22.05
N THR A 77 -3.31 3.84 -22.79
CA THR A 77 -2.89 5.24 -22.58
C THR A 77 -3.26 5.74 -21.18
N GLY A 78 -4.48 5.48 -20.73
CA GLY A 78 -4.91 5.86 -19.38
C GLY A 78 -4.09 5.16 -18.28
N ASP A 79 -3.82 3.86 -18.42
CA ASP A 79 -3.01 3.13 -17.45
C ASP A 79 -1.55 3.65 -17.41
N HIS A 80 -0.97 4.03 -18.56
CA HIS A 80 0.34 4.71 -18.59
C HIS A 80 0.31 6.04 -17.82
N MET A 81 -0.72 6.88 -18.03
CA MET A 81 -0.86 8.12 -17.28
C MET A 81 -1.01 7.87 -15.77
N GLY A 82 -1.77 6.83 -15.39
CA GLY A 82 -1.87 6.37 -14.01
C GLY A 82 -0.53 5.94 -13.43
N MET A 83 0.29 5.20 -14.19
CA MET A 83 1.64 4.81 -13.78
C MET A 83 2.56 6.03 -13.58
N LEU A 84 2.51 7.03 -14.46
CA LEU A 84 3.24 8.29 -14.27
C LEU A 84 2.78 9.04 -13.00
N ALA A 85 1.48 9.08 -12.73
CA ALA A 85 0.94 9.67 -11.50
C ALA A 85 1.50 8.99 -10.23
N THR A 86 1.68 7.67 -10.23
CA THR A 86 2.32 6.99 -9.09
C THR A 86 3.79 7.39 -8.90
N VAL A 87 4.51 7.70 -9.97
CA VAL A 87 5.90 8.20 -9.89
C VAL A 87 5.93 9.59 -9.29
N MET A 88 5.01 10.48 -9.70
CA MET A 88 4.87 11.81 -9.12
C MET A 88 4.60 11.74 -7.61
N ASN A 89 3.68 10.87 -7.18
CA ASN A 89 3.42 10.66 -5.76
C ASN A 89 4.63 10.08 -5.02
N GLY A 90 5.36 9.15 -5.63
CA GLY A 90 6.57 8.58 -5.03
C GLY A 90 7.68 9.62 -4.82
N LEU A 91 7.86 10.53 -5.78
CA LEU A 91 8.79 11.65 -5.65
C LEU A 91 8.40 12.59 -4.49
N ALA A 92 7.11 12.92 -4.38
CA ALA A 92 6.60 13.76 -3.29
C ALA A 92 6.76 13.08 -1.92
N MET A 93 6.49 11.77 -1.83
CA MET A 93 6.70 11.00 -0.60
C MET A 93 8.18 10.92 -0.23
N ARG A 94 9.08 10.69 -1.19
CA ARG A 94 10.54 10.71 -0.95
C ARG A 94 10.97 12.04 -0.33
N ASP A 95 10.55 13.17 -0.90
CA ASP A 95 10.88 14.49 -0.37
C ASP A 95 10.43 14.66 1.09
N SER A 96 9.18 14.31 1.41
CA SER A 96 8.66 14.42 2.79
C SER A 96 9.42 13.51 3.77
N LEU A 97 9.74 12.28 3.37
CA LEU A 97 10.53 11.34 4.18
C LEU A 97 11.96 11.85 4.40
N GLU A 98 12.62 12.36 3.36
CA GLU A 98 13.99 12.89 3.44
C GLU A 98 14.05 14.17 4.29
N ARG A 99 13.06 15.06 4.20
CA ARG A 99 12.93 16.21 5.13
C ARG A 99 12.76 15.78 6.59
N SER A 100 12.26 14.57 6.82
CA SER A 100 12.13 13.94 8.13
C SER A 100 13.36 13.10 8.52
N ASN A 101 14.47 13.21 7.79
CA ASN A 101 15.70 12.43 7.94
C ASN A 101 15.52 10.91 7.75
N ILE A 102 14.53 10.48 6.98
CA ILE A 102 14.29 9.07 6.65
C ILE A 102 14.87 8.79 5.26
N ARG A 103 15.92 7.98 5.21
CA ARG A 103 16.54 7.58 3.94
C ARG A 103 15.54 6.82 3.09
N THR A 104 15.42 7.22 1.83
CA THR A 104 14.37 6.72 0.95
C THR A 104 14.89 6.45 -0.46
N ARG A 105 14.41 5.37 -1.08
CA ARG A 105 14.67 5.01 -2.49
C ARG A 105 13.35 4.97 -3.25
N VAL A 106 13.33 5.50 -4.47
CA VAL A 106 12.18 5.40 -5.36
C VAL A 106 12.58 4.55 -6.55
N LEU A 107 11.88 3.42 -6.70
CA LEU A 107 12.13 2.42 -7.74
C LEU A 107 10.89 2.34 -8.66
N SER A 108 11.10 2.46 -9.96
CA SER A 108 10.02 2.41 -10.96
C SER A 108 10.07 1.14 -11.79
N ALA A 109 8.90 0.51 -11.99
CA ALA A 109 8.74 -0.59 -12.93
C ALA A 109 9.02 -0.19 -14.38
N ILE A 110 8.84 1.09 -14.72
CA ILE A 110 9.18 1.66 -16.05
C ILE A 110 10.50 2.44 -15.92
N PRO A 111 11.52 2.16 -16.74
CA PRO A 111 12.78 2.91 -16.72
C PRO A 111 12.57 4.42 -16.96
N MET A 112 13.10 5.25 -16.07
CA MET A 112 13.01 6.72 -16.14
C MET A 112 14.34 7.37 -15.76
N THR A 113 15.34 7.17 -16.62
CA THR A 113 16.71 7.66 -16.43
C THR A 113 16.73 9.14 -16.07
N GLY A 114 17.41 9.48 -14.97
CA GLY A 114 17.52 10.85 -14.46
C GLY A 114 16.42 11.30 -13.50
N VAL A 115 15.34 10.51 -13.34
CA VAL A 115 14.23 10.84 -12.42
C VAL A 115 14.19 9.90 -11.23
N VAL A 116 14.09 8.59 -11.50
CA VAL A 116 14.03 7.52 -10.50
C VAL A 116 14.78 6.29 -10.99
N ASP A 117 15.24 5.49 -10.05
CA ASP A 117 15.94 4.25 -10.36
C ASP A 117 14.97 3.21 -10.94
N HIS A 118 15.47 2.36 -11.85
CA HIS A 118 14.69 1.22 -12.32
C HIS A 118 14.60 0.16 -11.21
N TYR A 119 13.42 -0.46 -11.10
CA TYR A 119 13.21 -1.53 -10.13
C TYR A 119 14.11 -2.74 -10.42
N ASP A 120 14.90 -3.09 -9.41
CA ASP A 120 15.63 -4.35 -9.34
C ASP A 120 15.37 -4.97 -7.96
N ARG A 121 14.89 -6.23 -7.95
CA ARG A 121 14.53 -6.94 -6.72
C ARG A 121 15.68 -7.01 -5.72
N ARG A 122 16.90 -7.34 -6.19
CA ARG A 122 18.07 -7.53 -5.32
C ARG A 122 18.48 -6.22 -4.68
N ARG A 123 18.42 -5.12 -5.44
CA ARG A 123 18.64 -3.76 -4.95
C ARG A 123 17.58 -3.37 -3.92
N ALA A 124 16.29 -3.54 -4.21
CA ALA A 124 15.22 -3.23 -3.26
C ALA A 124 15.40 -3.95 -1.91
N ILE A 125 15.74 -5.24 -1.93
CA ILE A 125 16.00 -6.01 -0.71
C ILE A 125 17.23 -5.49 0.05
N ARG A 126 18.29 -5.06 -0.64
CA ARG A 126 19.46 -4.44 0.01
C ARG A 126 19.10 -3.11 0.66
N ASP A 127 18.45 -2.23 -0.09
CA ASP A 127 18.03 -0.92 0.41
C ASP A 127 17.14 -1.08 1.68
N LEU A 128 16.17 -2.01 1.65
CA LEU A 128 15.34 -2.35 2.82
C LEU A 128 16.17 -2.88 4.00
N LYS A 129 17.17 -3.74 3.75
CA LYS A 129 18.05 -4.27 4.80
C LYS A 129 18.93 -3.20 5.42
N ASP A 130 19.33 -2.21 4.63
CA ASP A 130 20.13 -1.07 5.07
C ASP A 130 19.29 -0.03 5.82
N GLY A 131 17.98 -0.25 5.94
CA GLY A 131 17.04 0.62 6.65
C GLY A 131 16.50 1.78 5.80
N ASP A 132 16.71 1.75 4.48
CA ASP A 132 16.05 2.70 3.58
C ASP A 132 14.58 2.30 3.41
N VAL A 133 13.68 3.29 3.39
CA VAL A 133 12.30 3.11 2.92
C VAL A 133 12.32 2.98 1.40
N VAL A 134 11.64 1.97 0.84
CA VAL A 134 11.62 1.75 -0.61
C VAL A 134 10.23 2.01 -1.17
N VAL A 135 10.09 3.03 -2.01
CA VAL A 135 8.86 3.38 -2.72
C VAL A 135 8.85 2.73 -4.10
N PHE A 136 7.88 1.88 -4.36
CA PHE A 136 7.65 1.24 -5.65
C PHE A 136 6.62 2.01 -6.47
N CYS A 137 7.03 2.48 -7.64
CA CYS A 137 6.22 3.26 -8.56
C CYS A 137 6.01 2.54 -9.89
N ALA A 138 5.12 3.10 -10.71
CA ALA A 138 4.69 2.57 -12.00
C ALA A 138 4.06 1.16 -11.94
N GLY A 139 3.54 0.77 -10.76
CA GLY A 139 2.80 -0.48 -10.58
C GLY A 139 3.60 -1.72 -11.02
N THR A 140 2.98 -2.56 -11.86
CA THR A 140 3.61 -3.72 -12.48
C THR A 140 4.41 -3.37 -13.75
N GLY A 141 4.34 -2.11 -14.21
CA GLY A 141 4.85 -1.66 -15.50
C GLY A 141 3.96 -2.03 -16.69
N ASN A 142 2.82 -2.69 -16.44
CA ASN A 142 1.93 -3.18 -17.49
C ASN A 142 0.52 -2.56 -17.34
N PRO A 143 -0.13 -2.17 -18.45
CA PRO A 143 -1.56 -1.85 -18.45
C PRO A 143 -2.42 -3.03 -17.98
N PHE A 144 -3.69 -2.75 -17.66
CA PHE A 144 -4.71 -3.69 -17.17
C PHE A 144 -4.50 -4.23 -15.75
N PHE A 145 -3.41 -3.89 -15.08
CA PHE A 145 -3.18 -4.21 -13.67
C PHE A 145 -3.50 -3.02 -12.76
N THR A 146 -3.92 -3.32 -11.53
CA THR A 146 -4.19 -2.29 -10.53
C THR A 146 -2.95 -2.03 -9.67
N THR A 147 -3.03 -0.99 -8.85
CA THR A 147 -2.02 -0.72 -7.81
C THR A 147 -2.08 -1.73 -6.67
N ASP A 148 -3.21 -2.41 -6.47
CA ASP A 148 -3.34 -3.52 -5.52
C ASP A 148 -2.59 -4.76 -6.05
N SER A 149 -2.70 -5.06 -7.36
CA SER A 149 -1.92 -6.14 -7.98
C SER A 149 -0.41 -5.89 -7.85
N ALA A 150 0.02 -4.64 -8.09
CA ALA A 150 1.41 -4.23 -7.89
C ALA A 150 1.87 -4.36 -6.44
N ALA A 151 0.99 -4.05 -5.47
CA ALA A 151 1.30 -4.22 -4.06
C ALA A 151 1.49 -5.69 -3.70
N CYS A 152 0.55 -6.59 -4.03
CA CYS A 152 0.75 -8.03 -3.78
C CYS A 152 2.05 -8.52 -4.45
N LEU A 153 2.30 -8.16 -5.72
CA LEU A 153 3.53 -8.54 -6.42
C LEU A 153 4.80 -8.09 -5.69
N ARG A 154 4.90 -6.79 -5.36
CA ARG A 154 6.10 -6.26 -4.70
C ARG A 154 6.26 -6.81 -3.29
N GLY A 155 5.16 -7.00 -2.56
CA GLY A 155 5.17 -7.63 -1.22
C GLY A 155 5.77 -9.03 -1.27
N ILE A 156 5.38 -9.84 -2.25
CA ILE A 156 5.93 -11.19 -2.47
C ILE A 156 7.40 -11.12 -2.87
N GLU A 157 7.76 -10.28 -3.84
CA GLU A 157 9.13 -10.19 -4.33
C GLU A 157 10.12 -9.74 -3.26
N ILE A 158 9.75 -8.78 -2.42
CA ILE A 158 10.59 -8.33 -1.31
C ILE A 158 10.50 -9.24 -0.09
N GLU A 159 9.76 -10.35 -0.13
CA GLU A 159 9.57 -11.25 1.01
C GLU A 159 9.06 -10.48 2.24
N ALA A 160 8.02 -9.65 2.05
CA ALA A 160 7.35 -8.99 3.15
C ALA A 160 6.63 -10.02 4.03
N ASP A 161 6.57 -9.76 5.33
CA ASP A 161 5.82 -10.60 6.26
C ASP A 161 4.31 -10.35 6.14
N ILE A 162 3.91 -9.18 5.63
CA ILE A 162 2.53 -8.78 5.43
C ILE A 162 2.39 -7.62 4.42
N VAL A 163 1.31 -7.64 3.64
CA VAL A 163 0.83 -6.49 2.88
C VAL A 163 -0.23 -5.74 3.69
N LEU A 164 -0.01 -4.45 3.91
CA LEU A 164 -0.93 -3.56 4.63
C LEU A 164 -1.65 -2.67 3.62
N LYS A 165 -2.96 -2.85 3.44
CA LYS A 165 -3.79 -2.02 2.56
C LYS A 165 -4.53 -0.96 3.36
N ALA A 166 -4.10 0.28 3.23
CA ALA A 166 -4.77 1.42 3.82
C ALA A 166 -6.05 1.78 3.05
N THR A 167 -7.17 1.88 3.77
CA THR A 167 -8.47 2.26 3.24
C THR A 167 -9.10 3.39 4.06
N LYS A 168 -10.26 3.89 3.61
CA LYS A 168 -11.08 4.86 4.38
C LYS A 168 -11.98 4.17 5.41
N VAL A 169 -12.27 2.89 5.22
CA VAL A 169 -12.98 2.03 6.19
C VAL A 169 -11.97 1.22 6.97
N ASP A 170 -12.34 0.81 8.19
CA ASP A 170 -11.43 0.19 9.15
C ASP A 170 -11.42 -1.35 9.10
N GLY A 171 -11.68 -1.91 7.93
CA GLY A 171 -11.66 -3.35 7.69
C GLY A 171 -12.44 -3.75 6.45
N VAL A 172 -12.64 -5.05 6.30
CA VAL A 172 -13.53 -5.67 5.32
C VAL A 172 -14.87 -5.90 5.98
N TYR A 173 -15.94 -5.53 5.27
CA TYR A 173 -17.31 -5.63 5.72
C TYR A 173 -18.10 -6.58 4.82
N SER A 174 -19.19 -7.14 5.35
CA SER A 174 -20.12 -7.98 4.61
C SER A 174 -20.86 -7.23 3.48
N ASP A 175 -20.94 -5.90 3.59
CA ASP A 175 -21.54 -4.99 2.61
C ASP A 175 -20.91 -3.58 2.75
N ASP A 176 -21.24 -2.63 1.87
CA ASP A 176 -20.78 -1.24 1.94
C ASP A 176 -21.28 -0.56 3.23
N PRO A 177 -20.42 -0.31 4.24
CA PRO A 177 -20.85 0.22 5.53
C PRO A 177 -21.34 1.67 5.45
N VAL A 178 -21.05 2.38 4.35
CA VAL A 178 -21.55 3.74 4.11
C VAL A 178 -23.02 3.71 3.67
N LYS A 179 -23.45 2.64 2.98
CA LYS A 179 -24.82 2.49 2.45
C LYS A 179 -25.68 1.60 3.33
N ASN A 180 -25.09 0.59 3.97
CA ASN A 180 -25.77 -0.39 4.78
C ASN A 180 -25.29 -0.31 6.23
N PRO A 181 -26.08 0.28 7.15
CA PRO A 181 -25.69 0.38 8.57
C PRO A 181 -25.63 -0.98 9.29
N ASN A 182 -26.18 -2.04 8.69
CA ASN A 182 -26.12 -3.40 9.23
C ASN A 182 -24.91 -4.17 8.72
N ALA A 183 -24.00 -3.54 7.96
CA ALA A 183 -22.79 -4.18 7.47
C ALA A 183 -21.91 -4.63 8.66
N LEU A 184 -21.55 -5.92 8.68
CA LEU A 184 -20.74 -6.51 9.73
C LEU A 184 -19.28 -6.51 9.32
N ARG A 185 -18.40 -6.00 10.19
CA ARG A 185 -16.95 -6.04 9.99
C ARG A 185 -16.41 -7.42 10.35
N TYR A 186 -15.54 -7.96 9.50
CA TYR A 186 -14.81 -9.18 9.80
C TYR A 186 -13.50 -8.86 10.52
N ASP A 187 -13.12 -9.64 11.54
CA ASP A 187 -11.80 -9.52 12.18
C ASP A 187 -10.74 -10.34 11.42
N ARG A 188 -11.13 -11.52 10.95
CA ARG A 188 -10.30 -12.41 10.14
C ARG A 188 -11.14 -13.02 9.03
N LEU A 189 -10.50 -13.22 7.87
CA LEU A 189 -11.05 -13.94 6.73
C LEU A 189 -9.98 -14.86 6.13
N THR A 190 -10.42 -15.94 5.49
CA THR A 190 -9.58 -16.70 4.57
C THR A 190 -9.65 -16.11 3.16
N TYR A 191 -8.67 -16.47 2.33
CA TYR A 191 -8.71 -16.07 0.92
C TYR A 191 -9.89 -16.67 0.17
N ASP A 192 -10.28 -17.90 0.49
CA ASP A 192 -11.42 -18.56 -0.16
C ASP A 192 -12.74 -17.92 0.29
N GLU A 193 -12.88 -17.51 1.56
CA GLU A 193 -14.03 -16.74 2.03
C GLU A 193 -14.18 -15.40 1.29
N VAL A 194 -13.07 -14.68 1.06
CA VAL A 194 -13.08 -13.42 0.30
C VAL A 194 -13.58 -13.64 -1.13
N LEU A 195 -13.15 -14.73 -1.77
CA LEU A 195 -13.51 -15.09 -3.13
C LEU A 195 -14.97 -15.55 -3.24
N ASP A 196 -15.39 -16.45 -2.36
CA ASP A 196 -16.74 -17.04 -2.35
C ASP A 196 -17.82 -15.99 -2.06
N GLN A 197 -17.55 -15.09 -1.11
CA GLN A 197 -18.45 -14.00 -0.74
C GLN A 197 -18.30 -12.77 -1.64
N LYS A 198 -17.35 -12.78 -2.59
CA LYS A 198 -17.04 -11.66 -3.51
C LYS A 198 -16.83 -10.33 -2.77
N LEU A 199 -16.12 -10.37 -1.65
CA LEU A 199 -15.88 -9.17 -0.82
C LEU A 199 -14.97 -8.20 -1.58
N GLY A 200 -15.36 -6.93 -1.65
CA GLY A 200 -14.68 -5.87 -2.40
C GLY A 200 -13.36 -5.39 -1.76
N VAL A 201 -12.41 -6.29 -1.55
CA VAL A 201 -11.14 -6.01 -0.85
C VAL A 201 -10.10 -5.40 -1.77
N MET A 202 -9.78 -6.10 -2.86
CA MET A 202 -8.88 -5.73 -3.95
C MET A 202 -9.45 -6.33 -5.24
N ASP A 203 -8.83 -6.07 -6.39
CA ASP A 203 -9.15 -6.84 -7.58
C ASP A 203 -8.83 -8.33 -7.39
N LEU A 204 -9.56 -9.18 -8.13
CA LEU A 204 -9.46 -10.63 -8.05
C LEU A 204 -8.03 -11.12 -8.30
N THR A 205 -7.30 -10.50 -9.23
CA THR A 205 -5.93 -10.87 -9.58
C THR A 205 -4.99 -10.67 -8.39
N ALA A 206 -5.11 -9.55 -7.67
CA ALA A 206 -4.34 -9.30 -6.46
C ALA A 206 -4.64 -10.31 -5.36
N ILE A 207 -5.93 -10.63 -5.13
CA ILE A 207 -6.33 -11.63 -4.12
C ILE A 207 -5.77 -13.02 -4.45
N CYS A 208 -5.90 -13.47 -5.70
CA CYS A 208 -5.33 -14.76 -6.13
C CYS A 208 -3.82 -14.78 -5.95
N LEU A 209 -3.12 -13.71 -6.34
CA LEU A 209 -1.66 -13.64 -6.20
C LEU A 209 -1.22 -13.72 -4.73
N CYS A 210 -1.91 -13.00 -3.85
CA CYS A 210 -1.63 -13.05 -2.41
C CYS A 210 -1.96 -14.45 -1.82
N ARG A 211 -3.05 -15.11 -2.24
CA ARG A 211 -3.42 -16.47 -1.83
C ARG A 211 -2.38 -17.50 -2.26
N ASP A 212 -2.00 -17.50 -3.54
CA ASP A 212 -1.16 -18.55 -4.12
C ASP A 212 0.29 -18.53 -3.57
N HIS A 213 0.68 -17.40 -2.95
CA HIS A 213 1.98 -17.22 -2.28
C HIS A 213 1.88 -17.16 -0.75
N ASP A 214 0.72 -17.51 -0.17
CA ASP A 214 0.47 -17.47 1.27
C ASP A 214 0.83 -16.11 1.93
N MET A 215 0.75 -15.01 1.16
CA MET A 215 1.12 -13.66 1.62
C MET A 215 0.02 -13.10 2.51
N PRO A 216 0.23 -12.80 3.79
CA PRO A 216 -0.81 -12.20 4.61
C PRO A 216 -1.18 -10.79 4.13
N LEU A 217 -2.46 -10.45 4.19
CA LEU A 217 -2.99 -9.14 3.83
C LEU A 217 -3.78 -8.58 5.01
N ARG A 218 -3.61 -7.29 5.32
CA ARG A 218 -4.44 -6.60 6.32
C ARG A 218 -5.01 -5.32 5.79
N VAL A 219 -6.33 -5.19 5.92
CA VAL A 219 -7.10 -4.00 5.52
C VAL A 219 -7.42 -3.19 6.76
N PHE A 220 -7.11 -1.90 6.77
CA PHE A 220 -7.28 -1.05 7.94
C PHE A 220 -7.48 0.43 7.55
N ASP A 221 -7.98 1.23 8.50
CA ASP A 221 -8.14 2.67 8.33
C ASP A 221 -6.87 3.41 8.78
N MET A 222 -6.23 4.10 7.83
CA MET A 222 -5.00 4.86 8.05
C MET A 222 -5.23 6.18 8.83
N ASN A 223 -6.47 6.63 8.97
CA ASN A 223 -6.74 7.89 9.66
C ASN A 223 -6.64 7.77 11.18
N LYS A 224 -6.61 6.55 11.73
CA LYS A 224 -6.41 6.29 13.16
C LYS A 224 -4.92 6.47 13.50
N PRO A 225 -4.51 7.50 14.28
CA PRO A 225 -3.10 7.72 14.60
C PRO A 225 -2.48 6.52 15.32
N GLY A 226 -1.23 6.17 14.96
CA GLY A 226 -0.46 5.07 15.51
C GLY A 226 -0.95 3.67 15.14
N VAL A 227 -1.98 3.55 14.29
CA VAL A 227 -2.54 2.24 13.89
C VAL A 227 -1.51 1.36 13.19
N LEU A 228 -0.61 1.96 12.41
CA LEU A 228 0.46 1.22 11.73
C LEU A 228 1.38 0.53 12.74
N THR A 229 1.84 1.28 13.75
CA THR A 229 2.66 0.72 14.82
C THR A 229 1.93 -0.38 15.56
N ARG A 230 0.66 -0.16 15.94
CA ARG A 230 -0.18 -1.18 16.61
C ARG A 230 -0.30 -2.47 15.80
N ILE A 231 -0.57 -2.37 14.50
CA ILE A 231 -0.60 -3.51 13.58
C ILE A 231 0.74 -4.24 13.57
N VAL A 232 1.84 -3.49 13.45
CA VAL A 232 3.19 -4.05 13.29
C VAL A 232 3.69 -4.73 14.56
N VAL A 233 3.29 -4.27 15.74
CA VAL A 233 3.56 -4.96 17.03
C VAL A 233 2.57 -6.08 17.34
N GLY A 234 1.55 -6.27 16.49
CA GLY A 234 0.68 -7.45 16.50
C GLY A 234 -0.70 -7.26 17.11
N GLU A 235 -1.13 -6.02 17.36
CA GLU A 235 -2.49 -5.73 17.81
C GLU A 235 -3.55 -6.06 16.76
N ASN A 236 -4.78 -6.28 17.20
CA ASN A 236 -5.90 -6.67 16.34
C ASN A 236 -6.62 -5.44 15.77
N GLU A 237 -6.00 -4.84 14.77
CA GLU A 237 -6.53 -3.69 14.03
C GLU A 237 -6.89 -4.10 12.61
N GLY A 238 -8.01 -3.55 12.11
CA GLY A 238 -8.47 -3.87 10.77
C GLY A 238 -9.07 -5.28 10.63
N THR A 239 -8.95 -5.83 9.42
CA THR A 239 -9.27 -7.22 9.09
C THR A 239 -8.03 -7.92 8.57
N LEU A 240 -7.68 -9.07 9.13
CA LEU A 240 -6.59 -9.91 8.63
C LEU A 240 -7.14 -10.94 7.64
N ILE A 241 -6.59 -10.98 6.43
CA ILE A 241 -6.82 -12.01 5.44
C ILE A 241 -5.56 -12.85 5.33
N ALA A 242 -5.68 -14.15 5.62
CA ALA A 242 -4.59 -15.10 5.55
C ALA A 242 -5.14 -16.49 5.30
N LYS A 243 -4.28 -17.44 4.93
CA LYS A 243 -4.66 -18.84 4.90
C LYS A 243 -5.00 -19.35 6.31
N ASP A 244 -5.76 -20.44 6.38
CA ASP A 244 -6.05 -21.15 7.64
C ASP A 244 -4.77 -21.61 8.35
#